data_AF-A0A6A5QM51-F1
#
_entry.id   AF-A0A6A5QM51-F1
#
_cell.length_a   1.000
_cell.length_b   1.000
_cell.length_c   1.000
_cell.angle_alpha   90.00
_cell.angle_beta   90.00
_cell.angle_gamma   90.00
#
_symmetry.space_group_name_H-M   'P 1'
#
loop_
_entity.id
_entity.type
_entity.pdbx_description
1 polymer ?
#
loop_
_entity_poly.entity_id
_entity_poly.type
_entity_poly.pdbx_seq_one_letter_code
_entity_poly.pdbx_strand_id
1 'polypeptide(L)'
;MAATRALSVQNDKFSNLGFRSVTDSDQIVSYSRGLDSFSDKNPIMVLVHGYPSSAYMWRLLIPLLGKDAPIFVPDLPGYGGSKALASMDKLSVGNAILSALKRQLPSSNNKHVPIILIGHDRGARVSHRLSVSGFPGFSILGVCLIDIVPTSTQWHDAASAADAAKAITGYFHWPFLANVHLATRMITAYGGATWCEEMIRAWAGKNTDGLKLLESEHSMAVYGGFFDKEEVIRASCEDYKHGATTDLVAQEEDQKEGRKISQPLLLVYAQDYIGSRYDFSTVWRDWVDEGVEITHHGLGDGVGHFGAEEAPQECAKVINEWVQGLGENARL
;
A
#
# COMPACT_ATOMS: atom_id res chain seq x y z
N MET A 1 7.65 16.19 19.89
CA MET A 1 6.25 16.49 20.28
C MET A 1 5.26 16.25 19.14
N ALA A 2 5.54 16.68 17.90
CA ALA A 2 4.66 16.45 16.74
C ALA A 2 4.39 14.97 16.43
N ALA A 3 5.42 14.12 16.32
CA ALA A 3 5.24 12.69 16.04
C ALA A 3 4.45 11.94 17.13
N THR A 4 4.62 12.33 18.41
CA THR A 4 3.83 11.79 19.53
C THR A 4 2.36 12.15 19.37
N ARG A 5 2.07 13.36 18.87
CA ARG A 5 0.71 13.81 18.55
C ARG A 5 0.14 13.08 17.34
N ALA A 6 0.93 12.84 16.28
CA ALA A 6 0.51 12.09 15.10
C ALA A 6 0.06 10.66 15.46
N LEU A 7 0.89 9.94 16.23
CA LEU A 7 0.56 8.59 16.69
C LEU A 7 -0.69 8.58 17.60
N SER A 8 -0.87 9.58 18.46
CA SER A 8 -2.08 9.71 19.29
C SER A 8 -3.33 9.86 18.42
N VAL A 9 -3.33 10.81 17.47
CA VAL A 9 -4.48 11.04 16.59
C VAL A 9 -4.82 9.79 15.77
N GLN A 10 -3.79 9.10 15.26
CA GLN A 10 -3.97 7.83 14.55
C GLN A 10 -4.58 6.75 15.45
N ASN A 11 -4.01 6.53 16.64
CA ASN A 11 -4.54 5.57 17.62
C ASN A 11 -5.99 5.88 18.01
N ASP A 12 -6.31 7.15 18.27
CA ASP A 12 -7.65 7.59 18.66
C ASP A 12 -8.66 7.33 17.54
N LYS A 13 -8.30 7.61 16.28
CA LYS A 13 -9.16 7.33 15.12
C LYS A 13 -9.44 5.83 14.99
N PHE A 14 -8.42 4.98 15.05
CA PHE A 14 -8.60 3.54 14.95
C PHE A 14 -9.40 2.97 16.14
N SER A 15 -9.17 3.48 17.35
CA SER A 15 -9.97 3.11 18.52
C SER A 15 -11.46 3.46 18.33
N ASN A 16 -11.76 4.65 17.80
CA ASN A 16 -13.13 5.07 17.46
C ASN A 16 -13.77 4.21 16.36
N LEU A 17 -12.96 3.57 15.51
CA LEU A 17 -13.42 2.60 14.49
C LEU A 17 -13.54 1.16 15.04
N GLY A 18 -13.31 0.96 16.34
CA GLY A 18 -13.40 -0.34 17.00
C GLY A 18 -12.17 -1.24 16.83
N PHE A 19 -11.01 -0.66 16.47
CA PHE A 19 -9.77 -1.40 16.31
C PHE A 19 -8.96 -1.41 17.61
N ARG A 20 -8.27 -2.52 17.85
CA ARG A 20 -7.21 -2.61 18.84
C ARG A 20 -5.90 -2.14 18.22
N SER A 21 -5.19 -1.24 18.90
CA SER A 21 -3.81 -0.87 18.56
C SER A 21 -2.83 -1.83 19.23
N VAL A 22 -1.82 -2.30 18.48
CA VAL A 22 -0.79 -3.22 18.95
C VAL A 22 0.57 -2.76 18.42
N THR A 23 1.55 -2.67 19.31
CA THR A 23 2.98 -2.62 18.97
C THR A 23 3.62 -3.92 19.41
N ASP A 24 4.13 -4.70 18.48
CA ASP A 24 4.69 -6.02 18.80
C ASP A 24 6.17 -5.98 19.19
N SER A 25 6.75 -7.16 19.42
CA SER A 25 8.16 -7.33 19.79
C SER A 25 9.15 -6.80 18.74
N ASP A 26 8.74 -6.77 17.47
CA ASP A 26 9.54 -6.26 16.36
C ASP A 26 9.32 -4.74 16.17
N GLN A 27 8.53 -4.13 17.06
CA GLN A 27 8.16 -2.71 17.03
C GLN A 27 7.36 -2.33 15.78
N ILE A 28 6.56 -3.27 15.27
CA ILE A 28 5.57 -2.99 14.22
C ILE A 28 4.27 -2.53 14.89
N VAL A 29 3.84 -1.32 14.54
CA VAL A 29 2.55 -0.75 14.94
C VAL A 29 1.48 -1.23 13.97
N SER A 30 0.38 -1.72 14.50
CA SER A 30 -0.74 -2.22 13.70
C SER A 30 -2.07 -2.06 14.42
N TYR A 31 -3.14 -2.07 13.64
CA TYR A 31 -4.51 -1.92 14.09
C TYR A 31 -5.31 -3.11 13.59
N SER A 32 -6.07 -3.76 14.46
CA SER A 32 -6.85 -4.93 14.08
C SER A 32 -8.24 -4.99 14.69
N ARG A 33 -9.18 -5.60 13.96
CA ARG A 33 -10.51 -5.99 14.45
C ARG A 33 -10.94 -7.35 13.87
N GLY A 34 -11.72 -8.11 14.63
CA GLY A 34 -12.35 -9.34 14.16
C GLY A 34 -11.39 -10.49 13.82
N LEU A 35 -10.12 -10.48 14.28
CA LEU A 35 -9.14 -11.52 13.92
C LEU A 35 -9.47 -12.93 14.46
N ASP A 36 -10.55 -13.08 15.21
CA ASP A 36 -11.11 -14.34 15.70
C ASP A 36 -12.29 -14.86 14.84
N SER A 37 -12.81 -14.05 13.92
CA SER A 37 -13.99 -14.37 13.09
C SER A 37 -13.68 -14.66 11.62
N PHE A 38 -12.41 -14.85 11.26
CA PHE A 38 -12.03 -15.13 9.88
C PHE A 38 -12.44 -16.53 9.41
N SER A 39 -12.71 -16.65 8.12
CA SER A 39 -12.96 -17.93 7.43
C SER A 39 -12.65 -17.78 5.94
N ASP A 40 -12.70 -18.87 5.17
CA ASP A 40 -12.49 -18.79 3.71
C ASP A 40 -13.50 -17.87 3.00
N LYS A 41 -14.70 -17.70 3.59
CA LYS A 41 -15.75 -16.80 3.09
C LYS A 41 -15.71 -15.40 3.71
N ASN A 42 -14.87 -15.20 4.71
CA ASN A 42 -14.67 -13.92 5.39
C ASN A 42 -13.17 -13.77 5.73
N PRO A 43 -12.31 -13.68 4.70
CA PRO A 43 -10.86 -13.63 4.89
C PRO A 43 -10.42 -12.32 5.55
N ILE A 44 -9.25 -12.34 6.19
CA ILE A 44 -8.67 -11.14 6.81
C ILE A 44 -8.21 -10.18 5.70
N MET A 45 -8.77 -8.98 5.68
CA MET A 45 -8.30 -7.90 4.80
C MET A 45 -7.08 -7.26 5.42
N VAL A 46 -5.94 -7.36 4.74
CA VAL A 46 -4.67 -6.74 5.13
C VAL A 46 -4.49 -5.46 4.33
N LEU A 47 -4.70 -4.30 4.95
CA LEU A 47 -4.65 -2.99 4.29
C LEU A 47 -3.27 -2.35 4.47
N VAL A 48 -2.46 -2.32 3.40
CA VAL A 48 -1.06 -1.89 3.45
C VAL A 48 -0.90 -0.53 2.78
N HIS A 49 -0.58 0.50 3.57
CA HIS A 49 -0.48 1.89 3.09
C HIS A 49 0.78 2.14 2.23
N GLY A 50 0.88 3.34 1.63
CA GLY A 50 1.99 3.77 0.78
C GLY A 50 2.74 5.01 1.26
N TYR A 51 3.47 5.66 0.34
CA TYR A 51 4.27 6.85 0.59
C TYR A 51 3.53 8.13 0.14
N PRO A 52 3.68 9.27 0.85
CA PRO A 52 4.32 9.48 2.15
C PRO A 52 3.27 9.45 3.28
N SER A 53 2.52 8.35 3.42
CA SER A 53 1.42 8.24 4.39
C SER A 53 1.73 7.28 5.55
N SER A 54 0.68 6.81 6.20
CA SER A 54 0.68 5.85 7.33
C SER A 54 -0.60 5.00 7.24
N ALA A 55 -0.81 4.07 8.17
CA ALA A 55 -2.07 3.33 8.29
C ALA A 55 -3.31 4.25 8.29
N TYR A 56 -3.16 5.50 8.74
CA TYR A 56 -4.22 6.51 8.77
C TYR A 56 -4.85 6.85 7.41
N MET A 57 -4.21 6.50 6.28
CA MET A 57 -4.82 6.69 4.96
C MET A 57 -6.10 5.87 4.77
N TRP A 58 -6.24 4.76 5.48
CA TRP A 58 -7.41 3.89 5.37
C TRP A 58 -8.62 4.37 6.18
N ARG A 59 -8.51 5.50 6.89
CA ARG A 59 -9.52 6.00 7.84
C ARG A 59 -10.90 6.25 7.21
N LEU A 60 -10.94 6.59 5.92
CA LEU A 60 -12.16 6.85 5.16
C LEU A 60 -12.70 5.60 4.47
N LEU A 61 -11.82 4.67 4.09
CA LEU A 61 -12.19 3.41 3.44
C LEU A 61 -12.77 2.40 4.45
N ILE A 62 -12.14 2.23 5.61
CA ILE A 62 -12.50 1.23 6.62
C ILE A 62 -13.97 1.25 7.05
N PRO A 63 -14.61 2.42 7.30
CA PRO A 63 -16.04 2.49 7.64
C PRO A 63 -16.97 1.99 6.53
N LEU A 64 -16.48 1.93 5.29
CA LEU A 64 -17.23 1.56 4.09
C LEU A 64 -17.01 0.09 3.69
N LEU A 65 -16.02 -0.58 4.29
CA LEU A 65 -15.82 -2.01 4.18
C LEU A 65 -16.82 -2.78 5.05
N GLY A 66 -16.98 -4.08 4.80
CA GLY A 66 -17.88 -4.95 5.56
C GLY A 66 -17.73 -4.78 7.08
N LYS A 67 -18.86 -4.55 7.76
CA LYS A 67 -18.88 -4.29 9.22
C LYS A 67 -18.24 -5.42 10.03
N ASP A 68 -18.49 -6.65 9.61
CA ASP A 68 -17.99 -7.88 10.24
C ASP A 68 -16.73 -8.43 9.54
N ALA A 69 -16.14 -7.66 8.61
CA ALA A 69 -14.91 -8.07 7.96
C ALA A 69 -13.76 -8.01 8.98
N PRO A 70 -12.96 -9.09 9.10
CA PRO A 70 -11.71 -9.05 9.84
C PRO A 70 -10.72 -8.19 9.07
N ILE A 71 -10.13 -7.19 9.74
CA ILE A 71 -9.23 -6.23 9.10
C ILE A 71 -7.96 -6.12 9.95
N PHE A 72 -6.81 -6.14 9.28
CA PHE A 72 -5.50 -5.86 9.82
C PHE A 72 -4.84 -4.73 9.05
N VAL A 73 -4.40 -3.69 9.75
CA VAL A 73 -3.83 -2.47 9.15
C VAL A 73 -2.49 -2.16 9.82
N PRO A 74 -1.36 -2.55 9.23
CA PRO A 74 -0.05 -2.17 9.74
C PRO A 74 0.33 -0.74 9.32
N ASP A 75 1.10 -0.06 10.16
CA ASP A 75 2.07 0.91 9.64
C ASP A 75 3.23 0.11 9.01
N LEU A 76 3.57 0.42 7.76
CA LEU A 76 4.74 -0.16 7.09
C LEU A 76 5.97 -0.01 8.02
N PRO A 77 6.81 -1.06 8.16
CA PRO A 77 8.08 -0.92 8.87
C PRO A 77 8.86 0.30 8.36
N GLY A 78 9.31 1.16 9.28
CA GLY A 78 10.01 2.43 8.97
C GLY A 78 9.10 3.61 8.63
N TYR A 79 7.79 3.42 8.60
CA TYR A 79 6.79 4.47 8.42
C TYR A 79 5.89 4.57 9.66
N GLY A 80 5.15 5.67 9.76
CA GLY A 80 4.17 5.87 10.83
C GLY A 80 4.78 5.66 12.23
N GLY A 81 4.13 4.84 13.03
CA GLY A 81 4.63 4.43 14.34
C GLY A 81 5.63 3.25 14.33
N SER A 82 5.78 2.54 13.20
CA SER A 82 6.59 1.33 13.09
C SER A 82 8.07 1.62 12.97
N LYS A 83 8.89 0.80 13.63
CA LYS A 83 10.36 0.87 13.51
C LYS A 83 10.83 0.35 12.14
N ALA A 84 11.89 0.95 11.61
CA ALA A 84 12.56 0.45 10.40
C ALA A 84 13.23 -0.91 10.64
N LEU A 85 13.21 -1.76 9.60
CA LEU A 85 13.92 -3.03 9.57
C LEU A 85 15.39 -2.84 9.18
N ALA A 86 16.18 -3.91 9.32
CA ALA A 86 17.55 -3.94 8.81
C ALA A 86 17.61 -3.84 7.27
N SER A 87 16.64 -4.46 6.59
CA SER A 87 16.45 -4.35 5.13
C SER A 87 15.03 -3.86 4.85
N MET A 88 14.92 -2.87 3.96
CA MET A 88 13.66 -2.23 3.59
C MET A 88 13.14 -2.70 2.22
N ASP A 89 13.68 -3.82 1.70
CA ASP A 89 13.15 -4.50 0.53
C ASP A 89 11.72 -5.01 0.76
N LYS A 90 10.96 -5.19 -0.33
CA LYS A 90 9.52 -5.49 -0.24
C LYS A 90 9.23 -6.83 0.41
N LEU A 91 10.12 -7.82 0.27
CA LEU A 91 9.93 -9.14 0.85
C LEU A 91 10.15 -9.11 2.36
N SER A 92 11.24 -8.48 2.82
CA SER A 92 11.52 -8.28 4.25
C SER A 92 10.38 -7.52 4.94
N VAL A 93 9.90 -6.45 4.31
CA VAL A 93 8.77 -5.66 4.80
C VAL A 93 7.48 -6.47 4.87
N GLY A 94 7.13 -7.19 3.80
CA GLY A 94 5.93 -8.02 3.76
C GLY A 94 5.95 -9.15 4.79
N ASN A 95 7.11 -9.80 4.97
CA ASN A 95 7.30 -10.85 5.96
C ASN A 95 7.13 -10.35 7.39
N ALA A 96 7.62 -9.14 7.69
CA ALA A 96 7.42 -8.52 9.00
C ALA A 96 5.94 -8.23 9.28
N ILE A 97 5.21 -7.73 8.28
CA ILE A 97 3.77 -7.47 8.36
C ILE A 97 2.98 -8.75 8.65
N LEU A 98 3.21 -9.82 7.89
CA LEU A 98 2.50 -11.08 8.09
C LEU A 98 2.92 -11.80 9.37
N SER A 99 4.17 -11.61 9.83
CA SER A 99 4.60 -12.05 11.16
C SER A 99 3.86 -11.32 12.28
N ALA A 100 3.68 -9.99 12.15
CA ALA A 100 2.92 -9.19 13.10
C ALA A 100 1.45 -9.61 13.17
N LEU A 101 0.82 -9.86 12.01
CA LEU A 101 -0.53 -10.44 11.95
C LEU A 101 -0.57 -11.81 12.65
N LYS A 102 0.35 -12.71 12.32
CA LYS A 102 0.39 -14.08 12.89
C LYS A 102 0.49 -14.09 14.41
N ARG A 103 1.22 -13.14 15.01
CA ARG A 103 1.33 -12.97 16.47
C ARG A 103 0.02 -12.53 17.14
N GLN A 104 -0.90 -11.92 16.39
CA GLN A 104 -2.19 -11.44 16.91
C GLN A 104 -3.34 -12.41 16.68
N LEU A 105 -3.14 -13.43 15.85
CA LEU A 105 -4.15 -14.46 15.61
C LEU A 105 -4.40 -15.28 16.89
N PRO A 106 -5.64 -15.73 17.12
CA PRO A 106 -5.92 -16.69 18.19
C PRO A 106 -5.09 -17.96 17.98
N SER A 107 -4.73 -18.64 19.08
CA SER A 107 -3.87 -19.84 19.08
C SER A 107 -4.47 -21.09 18.40
N SER A 108 -5.45 -20.93 17.51
CA SER A 108 -6.05 -22.04 16.79
C SER A 108 -5.08 -22.62 15.75
N ASN A 109 -5.15 -23.94 15.56
CA ASN A 109 -4.29 -24.71 14.65
C ASN A 109 -4.62 -24.51 13.16
N ASN A 110 -5.06 -23.32 12.76
CA ASN A 110 -5.37 -23.03 11.36
C ASN A 110 -4.06 -22.97 10.56
N LYS A 111 -3.76 -24.07 9.87
CA LYS A 111 -2.55 -24.20 9.02
C LYS A 111 -2.57 -23.24 7.82
N HIS A 112 -3.73 -22.69 7.48
CA HIS A 112 -3.94 -21.79 6.35
C HIS A 112 -4.93 -20.69 6.75
N VAL A 113 -4.43 -19.52 7.14
CA VAL A 113 -5.26 -18.37 7.48
C VAL A 113 -5.59 -17.64 6.17
N PRO A 114 -6.86 -17.57 5.76
CA PRO A 114 -7.26 -16.93 4.51
C PRO A 114 -7.15 -15.40 4.63
N ILE A 115 -6.44 -14.77 3.71
CA ILE A 115 -6.21 -13.32 3.68
C ILE A 115 -6.46 -12.75 2.29
N ILE A 116 -6.84 -11.48 2.25
CA ILE A 116 -6.84 -10.65 1.04
C ILE A 116 -5.85 -9.51 1.28
N LEU A 117 -4.93 -9.32 0.34
CA LEU A 117 -3.97 -8.22 0.41
C LEU A 117 -4.55 -7.02 -0.34
N ILE A 118 -4.68 -5.87 0.31
CA ILE A 118 -5.13 -4.61 -0.30
C ILE A 118 -4.04 -3.59 -0.05
N GLY A 119 -3.29 -3.22 -1.08
CA GLY A 119 -2.17 -2.29 -0.96
C GLY A 119 -2.36 -1.03 -1.79
N HIS A 120 -1.85 0.09 -1.30
CA HIS A 120 -1.72 1.34 -2.06
C HIS A 120 -0.24 1.70 -2.21
N ASP A 121 0.17 2.18 -3.39
CA ASP A 121 1.52 2.66 -3.68
C ASP A 121 2.63 1.69 -3.18
N ARG A 122 3.47 2.06 -2.19
CA ARG A 122 4.51 1.17 -1.65
C ARG A 122 3.92 -0.11 -1.06
N GLY A 123 2.78 -0.01 -0.38
CA GLY A 123 2.05 -1.14 0.16
C GLY A 123 1.47 -2.04 -0.92
N ALA A 124 1.08 -1.50 -2.08
CA ALA A 124 0.70 -2.30 -3.24
C ALA A 124 1.90 -3.10 -3.79
N ARG A 125 3.11 -2.50 -3.78
CA ARG A 125 4.34 -3.21 -4.16
C ARG A 125 4.71 -4.31 -3.16
N VAL A 126 4.46 -4.09 -1.87
CA VAL A 126 4.61 -5.14 -0.84
C VAL A 126 3.63 -6.28 -1.11
N SER A 127 2.35 -5.94 -1.34
CA SER A 127 1.31 -6.92 -1.65
C SER A 127 1.63 -7.75 -2.90
N HIS A 128 2.13 -7.11 -3.96
CA HIS A 128 2.60 -7.82 -5.17
C HIS A 128 3.76 -8.76 -4.85
N ARG A 129 4.77 -8.32 -4.08
CA ARG A 129 5.88 -9.21 -3.70
C ARG A 129 5.40 -10.42 -2.89
N LEU A 130 4.47 -10.19 -1.95
CA LEU A 130 3.89 -11.25 -1.12
C LEU A 130 3.02 -12.23 -1.92
N SER A 131 2.28 -11.77 -2.93
CA SER A 131 1.43 -12.63 -3.74
C SER A 131 2.21 -13.63 -4.61
N VAL A 132 3.42 -13.24 -5.03
CA VAL A 132 4.34 -14.12 -5.77
C VAL A 132 5.12 -15.06 -4.83
N SER A 133 5.61 -14.54 -3.70
CA SER A 133 6.48 -15.30 -2.79
C SER A 133 5.74 -16.15 -1.75
N GLY A 134 4.51 -15.79 -1.41
CA GLY A 134 3.73 -16.39 -0.32
C GLY A 134 4.33 -16.13 1.07
N PHE A 135 3.63 -16.60 2.11
CA PHE A 135 4.14 -16.62 3.48
C PHE A 135 3.61 -17.84 4.25
N PRO A 136 4.46 -18.60 4.96
CA PRO A 136 4.04 -19.80 5.67
C PRO A 136 2.92 -19.56 6.70
N GLY A 137 1.78 -20.23 6.48
CA GLY A 137 0.60 -20.19 7.35
C GLY A 137 -0.52 -19.27 6.87
N PHE A 138 -0.33 -18.54 5.77
CA PHE A 138 -1.38 -17.73 5.14
C PHE A 138 -1.73 -18.27 3.75
N SER A 139 -3.01 -18.19 3.39
CA SER A 139 -3.51 -18.41 2.03
C SER A 139 -3.99 -17.08 1.49
N ILE A 140 -3.33 -16.56 0.46
CA ILE A 140 -3.74 -15.32 -0.19
C ILE A 140 -4.85 -15.68 -1.17
N LEU A 141 -6.07 -15.22 -0.91
CA LEU A 141 -7.25 -15.50 -1.74
C LEU A 141 -7.43 -14.49 -2.88
N GLY A 142 -6.83 -13.31 -2.74
CA GLY A 142 -6.90 -12.25 -3.73
C GLY A 142 -5.96 -11.10 -3.39
N VAL A 143 -5.61 -10.32 -4.40
CA VAL A 143 -4.76 -9.14 -4.27
C VAL A 143 -5.46 -7.94 -4.91
N CYS A 144 -5.57 -6.84 -4.18
CA CYS A 144 -5.99 -5.54 -4.70
C CYS A 144 -4.79 -4.58 -4.67
N LEU A 145 -4.45 -4.03 -5.84
CA LEU A 145 -3.35 -3.11 -6.03
C LEU A 145 -3.91 -1.74 -6.44
N ILE A 146 -3.67 -0.74 -5.60
CA ILE A 146 -4.19 0.62 -5.80
C ILE A 146 -3.09 1.55 -6.29
N ASP A 147 -3.32 2.10 -7.48
CA ASP A 147 -2.54 3.14 -8.17
C ASP A 147 -1.06 2.81 -8.45
N ILE A 148 -0.78 1.57 -8.87
CA ILE A 148 0.56 1.16 -9.28
C ILE A 148 0.60 0.38 -10.59
N VAL A 149 1.75 0.46 -11.25
CA VAL A 149 2.23 -0.52 -12.23
C VAL A 149 3.37 -1.34 -11.61
N PRO A 150 3.73 -2.50 -12.20
CA PRO A 150 4.88 -3.30 -11.76
C PRO A 150 6.15 -2.44 -11.64
N THR A 151 7.04 -2.78 -10.70
CA THR A 151 8.23 -1.96 -10.39
C THR A 151 9.17 -1.86 -11.58
N SER A 152 9.38 -2.93 -12.34
CA SER A 152 10.13 -2.91 -13.60
C SER A 152 9.46 -2.02 -14.64
N THR A 153 8.13 -2.10 -14.82
CA THR A 153 7.37 -1.20 -15.71
C THR A 153 7.54 0.27 -15.34
N GLN A 154 7.64 0.59 -14.05
CA GLN A 154 7.88 1.96 -13.58
C GLN A 154 9.29 2.48 -13.94
N TRP A 155 10.28 1.59 -14.06
CA TRP A 155 11.65 1.92 -14.48
C TRP A 155 11.90 1.72 -15.99
N HIS A 156 11.01 1.02 -16.69
CA HIS A 156 11.21 0.56 -18.07
C HIS A 156 10.94 1.62 -19.14
N ASP A 157 11.46 1.29 -20.33
CA ASP A 157 11.70 2.13 -21.51
C ASP A 157 10.54 3.02 -21.93
N ALA A 158 10.92 4.27 -22.17
CA ALA A 158 10.09 5.24 -22.85
C ALA A 158 10.25 5.09 -24.37
N ALA A 159 9.14 5.20 -25.11
CA ALA A 159 9.14 5.04 -26.57
C ALA A 159 9.98 6.09 -27.31
N SER A 160 10.32 7.20 -26.65
CA SER A 160 11.18 8.27 -27.17
C SER A 160 11.94 8.98 -26.05
N ALA A 161 12.95 9.76 -26.41
CA ALA A 161 13.66 10.62 -25.47
C ALA A 161 12.73 11.64 -24.78
N ALA A 162 11.70 12.13 -25.48
CA ALA A 162 10.72 13.05 -24.92
C ALA A 162 9.86 12.35 -23.85
N ASP A 163 9.44 11.11 -24.13
CA ASP A 163 8.70 10.29 -23.17
C ASP A 163 9.57 9.96 -21.94
N ALA A 164 10.86 9.69 -22.13
CA ALA A 164 11.80 9.44 -21.06
C ALA A 164 11.94 10.66 -20.14
N ALA A 165 12.13 11.84 -20.74
CA ALA A 165 12.22 13.09 -19.99
C ALA A 165 10.94 13.38 -19.20
N LYS A 166 9.76 13.14 -19.80
CA LYS A 166 8.46 13.30 -19.12
C LYS A 166 8.30 12.31 -17.96
N ALA A 167 8.70 11.06 -18.13
CA ALA A 167 8.66 10.06 -17.06
C ALA A 167 9.59 10.42 -15.90
N ILE A 168 10.84 10.77 -16.17
CA ILE A 168 11.84 11.13 -15.15
C ILE A 168 11.40 12.38 -14.38
N THR A 169 10.90 13.41 -15.07
CA THR A 169 10.43 14.64 -14.41
C THR A 169 9.14 14.41 -13.61
N GLY A 170 8.19 13.65 -14.15
CA GLY A 170 6.94 13.32 -13.46
C GLY A 170 7.11 12.40 -12.24
N TYR A 171 8.15 11.56 -12.24
CA TYR A 171 8.48 10.65 -11.15
C TYR A 171 9.85 10.96 -10.52
N PHE A 172 10.26 12.23 -10.50
CA PHE A 172 11.60 12.65 -10.05
C PHE A 172 11.97 12.12 -8.65
N HIS A 173 10.96 11.91 -7.79
CA HIS A 173 11.14 11.39 -6.45
C HIS A 173 11.68 9.95 -6.43
N TRP A 174 11.44 9.14 -7.46
CA TRP A 174 11.98 7.77 -7.55
C TRP A 174 13.52 7.75 -7.55
N PRO A 175 14.21 8.35 -8.54
CA PRO A 175 15.67 8.41 -8.52
C PRO A 175 16.21 9.31 -7.39
N PHE A 176 15.50 10.38 -7.00
CA PHE A 176 15.93 11.23 -5.90
C PHE A 176 15.98 10.48 -4.56
N LEU A 177 14.88 9.85 -4.15
CA LEU A 177 14.77 9.15 -2.86
C LEU A 177 15.67 7.92 -2.80
N ALA A 178 15.95 7.27 -3.93
CA ALA A 178 16.93 6.17 -4.00
C ALA A 178 18.37 6.61 -3.62
N ASN A 179 18.68 7.91 -3.68
CA ASN A 179 19.94 8.47 -3.18
C ASN A 179 19.85 8.78 -1.67
N VAL A 180 19.73 7.73 -0.85
CA VAL A 180 19.36 7.79 0.58
C VAL A 180 20.03 8.91 1.36
N HIS A 181 21.36 8.98 1.36
CA HIS A 181 22.09 9.98 2.15
C HIS A 181 21.79 11.43 1.67
N LEU A 182 21.73 11.65 0.36
CA LEU A 182 21.44 12.97 -0.20
C LEU A 182 19.99 13.38 0.06
N ALA A 183 19.04 12.50 -0.27
CA ALA A 183 17.62 12.77 -0.08
C ALA A 183 17.26 13.00 1.38
N THR A 184 17.76 12.17 2.30
CA THR A 184 17.52 12.32 3.74
C THR A 184 17.97 13.70 4.22
N ARG A 185 19.19 14.11 3.85
CA ARG A 185 19.71 15.43 4.23
C ARG A 185 18.91 16.59 3.64
N MET A 186 18.54 16.51 2.36
CA MET A 186 17.81 17.57 1.68
C MET A 186 16.38 17.72 2.23
N ILE A 187 15.67 16.62 2.45
CA ILE A 187 14.32 16.62 3.01
C ILE A 187 14.35 17.13 4.47
N THR A 188 15.31 16.67 5.26
CA THR A 188 15.48 17.15 6.65
C THR A 188 15.73 18.66 6.69
N ALA A 189 16.55 19.18 5.77
CA ALA A 189 16.81 20.61 5.68
C ALA A 189 15.60 21.43 5.17
N TYR A 190 14.79 20.86 4.28
CA TYR A 190 13.56 21.48 3.77
C TYR A 190 12.41 21.46 4.79
N GLY A 191 12.41 20.47 5.68
CA GLY A 191 11.34 20.18 6.63
C GLY A 191 10.55 18.95 6.19
N GLY A 192 10.63 17.88 6.98
CA GLY A 192 10.01 16.60 6.65
C GLY A 192 8.50 16.67 6.50
N ALA A 193 7.80 17.34 7.41
CA ALA A 193 6.37 17.60 7.27
C ALA A 193 6.03 18.39 6.00
N THR A 194 6.79 19.44 5.71
CA THR A 194 6.61 20.26 4.50
C THR A 194 6.79 19.43 3.22
N TRP A 195 7.84 18.61 3.17
CA TRP A 195 8.06 17.69 2.05
C TRP A 195 6.90 16.71 1.87
N CYS A 196 6.44 16.09 2.95
CA CYS A 196 5.32 15.16 2.95
C CYS A 196 4.05 15.82 2.37
N GLU A 197 3.69 17.00 2.87
CA GLU A 197 2.52 17.74 2.40
C GLU A 197 2.65 18.15 0.93
N GLU A 198 3.82 18.66 0.52
CA GLU A 198 4.08 19.05 -0.88
C GLU A 198 3.93 17.85 -1.83
N MET A 199 4.45 16.68 -1.48
CA MET A 199 4.33 15.47 -2.30
C MET A 199 2.89 14.98 -2.37
N ILE A 200 2.15 15.01 -1.26
CA ILE A 200 0.72 14.65 -1.28
C ILE A 200 -0.05 15.60 -2.19
N ARG A 201 0.16 16.92 -2.07
CA ARG A 201 -0.51 17.91 -2.92
C ARG A 201 -0.12 17.77 -4.40
N ALA A 202 1.13 17.40 -4.69
CA ALA A 202 1.62 17.22 -6.05
C ALA A 202 1.00 16.01 -6.77
N TRP A 203 0.56 14.99 -6.03
CA TRP A 203 -0.02 13.76 -6.59
C TRP A 203 -1.53 13.63 -6.38
N ALA A 204 -2.12 14.49 -5.55
CA ALA A 204 -3.55 14.61 -5.40
C ALA A 204 -4.24 15.04 -6.70
N GLY A 205 -5.51 14.68 -6.82
CA GLY A 205 -6.33 15.00 -7.96
C GLY A 205 -6.74 16.46 -8.04
N LYS A 206 -7.64 16.74 -8.97
CA LYS A 206 -8.26 18.07 -9.17
C LYS A 206 -9.71 18.10 -8.68
N ASN A 207 -10.26 16.96 -8.28
CA ASN A 207 -11.59 16.88 -7.72
C ASN A 207 -11.68 17.63 -6.39
N THR A 208 -12.49 18.69 -6.33
CA THR A 208 -12.54 19.56 -5.14
C THR A 208 -13.09 18.84 -3.90
N ASP A 209 -14.04 17.93 -4.06
CA ASP A 209 -14.60 17.19 -2.93
C ASP A 209 -13.66 16.08 -2.47
N GLY A 210 -12.98 15.40 -3.41
CA GLY A 210 -11.91 14.45 -3.10
C GLY A 210 -10.75 15.09 -2.34
N LEU A 211 -10.34 16.30 -2.71
CA LEU A 211 -9.30 17.06 -1.98
C LEU A 211 -9.73 17.40 -0.55
N LYS A 212 -10.98 17.80 -0.32
CA LYS A 212 -11.50 18.04 1.03
C LYS A 212 -11.48 16.78 1.88
N LEU A 213 -11.81 15.62 1.29
CA LEU A 213 -11.75 14.33 1.97
C LEU A 213 -10.31 13.93 2.29
N LEU A 214 -9.39 14.06 1.33
CA LEU A 214 -7.96 13.82 1.50
C LEU A 214 -7.38 14.63 2.67
N GLU A 215 -7.73 15.91 2.79
CA GLU A 215 -7.27 16.81 3.86
C GLU A 215 -8.09 16.73 5.16
N SER A 216 -9.16 15.93 5.18
CA SER A 216 -10.05 15.81 6.34
C SER A 216 -9.40 15.08 7.52
N GLU A 217 -9.98 15.28 8.70
CA GLU A 217 -9.58 14.58 9.94
C GLU A 217 -8.09 14.73 10.26
N HIS A 218 -7.52 15.91 9.96
CA HIS A 218 -6.12 16.26 10.25
C HIS A 218 -5.07 15.36 9.57
N SER A 219 -5.41 14.71 8.46
CA SER A 219 -4.52 13.79 7.74
C SER A 219 -3.12 14.35 7.47
N MET A 220 -3.02 15.56 6.91
CA MET A 220 -1.73 16.21 6.62
C MET A 220 -0.87 16.39 7.87
N ALA A 221 -1.48 16.74 9.01
CA ALA A 221 -0.76 16.89 10.27
C ALA A 221 -0.31 15.53 10.84
N VAL A 222 -1.08 14.46 10.62
CA VAL A 222 -0.69 13.09 11.00
C VAL A 222 0.49 12.63 10.14
N TYR A 223 0.38 12.70 8.82
CA TYR A 223 1.43 12.27 7.91
C TYR A 223 2.71 13.09 8.08
N GLY A 224 2.58 14.42 8.05
CA GLY A 224 3.71 15.32 8.25
C GLY A 224 4.37 15.15 9.62
N GLY A 225 3.57 14.92 10.68
CA GLY A 225 4.10 14.69 12.03
C GLY A 225 4.94 13.41 12.15
N PHE A 226 4.70 12.39 11.33
CA PHE A 226 5.60 11.24 11.23
C PHE A 226 6.85 11.57 10.42
N PHE A 227 6.72 12.31 9.32
CA PHE A 227 7.85 12.70 8.47
C PHE A 227 8.77 13.75 9.10
N ASP A 228 8.39 14.41 10.19
CA ASP A 228 9.30 15.23 11.01
C ASP A 228 10.44 14.42 11.67
N LYS A 229 10.34 13.09 11.67
CA LYS A 229 11.38 12.18 12.15
C LYS A 229 12.36 11.86 11.03
N GLU A 230 13.64 12.17 11.23
CA GLU A 230 14.71 11.81 10.30
C GLU A 230 14.74 10.29 10.05
N GLU A 231 14.45 9.46 11.06
CA GLU A 231 14.42 8.01 10.89
C GLU A 231 13.33 7.54 9.90
N VAL A 232 12.18 8.22 9.83
CA VAL A 232 11.10 7.93 8.88
C VAL A 232 11.49 8.40 7.48
N ILE A 233 12.09 9.59 7.37
CA ILE A 233 12.65 10.09 6.10
C ILE A 233 13.69 9.09 5.56
N ARG A 234 14.65 8.69 6.39
CA ARG A 234 15.72 7.76 5.99
C ARG A 234 15.17 6.40 5.59
N ALA A 235 14.24 5.84 6.36
CA ALA A 235 13.65 4.54 6.07
C ALA A 235 12.82 4.55 4.77
N SER A 236 12.05 5.62 4.54
CA SER A 236 11.35 5.77 3.26
C SER A 236 12.32 5.91 2.08
N CYS A 237 13.46 6.59 2.24
CA CYS A 237 14.50 6.61 1.21
C CYS A 237 15.12 5.22 0.96
N GLU A 238 15.39 4.43 2.00
CA GLU A 238 15.89 3.04 1.85
C GLU A 238 14.88 2.15 1.10
N ASP A 239 13.57 2.32 1.32
CA ASP A 239 12.51 1.68 0.53
C ASP A 239 12.66 2.02 -0.97
N TYR A 240 12.80 3.30 -1.33
CA TYR A 240 13.01 3.68 -2.74
C TYR A 240 14.34 3.15 -3.31
N LYS A 241 15.41 3.10 -2.51
CA LYS A 241 16.69 2.50 -2.91
C LYS A 241 16.53 1.02 -3.24
N HIS A 242 15.84 0.23 -2.41
CA HIS A 242 15.55 -1.17 -2.75
C HIS A 242 14.65 -1.27 -3.98
N GLY A 243 13.68 -0.36 -4.13
CA GLY A 243 12.86 -0.22 -5.33
C GLY A 243 13.65 0.05 -6.62
N ALA A 244 14.84 0.64 -6.52
CA ALA A 244 15.75 0.90 -7.63
C ALA A 244 16.84 -0.19 -7.80
N THR A 245 16.93 -1.13 -6.86
CA THR A 245 18.02 -2.12 -6.81
C THR A 245 17.47 -3.52 -6.56
N THR A 246 17.40 -3.97 -5.30
CA THR A 246 17.05 -5.34 -4.92
C THR A 246 15.66 -5.77 -5.43
N ASP A 247 14.64 -4.93 -5.26
CA ASP A 247 13.26 -5.28 -5.62
C ASP A 247 13.09 -5.44 -7.13
N LEU A 248 13.80 -4.63 -7.91
CA LEU A 248 13.78 -4.69 -9.37
C LEU A 248 14.40 -5.99 -9.87
N VAL A 249 15.61 -6.31 -9.39
CA VAL A 249 16.31 -7.56 -9.75
C VAL A 249 15.47 -8.78 -9.38
N ALA A 250 14.92 -8.82 -8.16
CA ALA A 250 14.12 -9.95 -7.70
C ALA A 250 12.82 -10.12 -8.52
N GLN A 251 12.23 -9.00 -8.97
CA GLN A 251 11.05 -9.03 -9.83
C GLN A 251 11.37 -9.54 -11.25
N GLU A 252 12.52 -9.17 -11.82
CA GLU A 252 12.97 -9.71 -13.11
C GLU A 252 13.32 -11.20 -13.04
N GLU A 253 13.92 -11.65 -11.94
CA GLU A 253 14.21 -13.06 -11.69
C GLU A 253 12.92 -13.88 -11.58
N ASP A 254 11.93 -13.39 -10.83
CA ASP A 254 10.61 -14.02 -10.75
C ASP A 254 9.98 -14.18 -12.14
N GLN A 255 10.04 -13.15 -13.00
CA GLN A 255 9.55 -13.24 -14.38
C GLN A 255 10.28 -14.29 -15.22
N LYS A 256 11.62 -14.30 -15.17
CA LYS A 256 12.43 -15.27 -15.92
C LYS A 256 12.12 -16.71 -15.51
N GLU A 257 11.79 -16.91 -14.24
CA GLU A 257 11.44 -18.22 -13.67
C GLU A 257 9.94 -18.54 -13.76
N GLY A 258 9.13 -17.65 -14.35
CA GLY A 258 7.69 -17.82 -14.51
C GLY A 258 6.91 -17.72 -13.19
N ARG A 259 7.51 -17.19 -12.11
CA ARG A 259 6.81 -16.90 -10.86
C ARG A 259 6.02 -15.61 -10.99
N LYS A 260 4.68 -15.72 -10.96
CA LYS A 260 3.75 -14.60 -11.17
C LYS A 260 2.67 -14.61 -10.10
N ILE A 261 1.79 -13.60 -10.12
CA ILE A 261 0.61 -13.58 -9.28
C ILE A 261 -0.33 -14.71 -9.76
N SER A 262 -0.66 -15.63 -8.87
CA SER A 262 -1.55 -16.76 -9.14
C SER A 262 -2.97 -16.59 -8.57
N GLN A 263 -3.20 -15.49 -7.85
CA GLN A 263 -4.49 -15.16 -7.24
C GLN A 263 -5.28 -14.18 -8.12
N PRO A 264 -6.63 -14.17 -8.03
CA PRO A 264 -7.44 -13.11 -8.61
C PRO A 264 -6.91 -11.73 -8.24
N LEU A 265 -6.85 -10.85 -9.23
CA LEU A 265 -6.24 -9.53 -9.11
C LEU A 265 -7.27 -8.44 -9.37
N LEU A 266 -7.43 -7.52 -8.41
CA LEU A 266 -8.15 -6.27 -8.60
C LEU A 266 -7.17 -5.11 -8.74
N LEU A 267 -7.31 -4.35 -9.82
CA LEU A 267 -6.57 -3.12 -10.05
C LEU A 267 -7.50 -1.92 -9.88
N VAL A 268 -7.19 -1.02 -8.95
CA VAL A 268 -7.89 0.26 -8.81
C VAL A 268 -6.90 1.37 -9.11
N TYR A 269 -7.23 2.30 -9.99
CA TYR A 269 -6.27 3.33 -10.41
C TYR A 269 -6.95 4.65 -10.75
N ALA A 270 -6.25 5.75 -10.60
CA ALA A 270 -6.69 7.06 -11.03
C ALA A 270 -6.71 7.14 -12.56
N GLN A 271 -7.91 7.18 -13.14
CA GLN A 271 -8.15 7.11 -14.59
C GLN A 271 -7.46 8.26 -15.33
N ASP A 272 -7.56 9.47 -14.78
CA ASP A 272 -7.02 10.70 -15.38
C ASP A 272 -5.54 10.95 -15.02
N TYR A 273 -4.96 10.13 -14.14
CA TYR A 273 -3.57 10.25 -13.69
C TYR A 273 -2.71 9.09 -14.21
N ILE A 274 -2.51 8.01 -13.45
CA ILE A 274 -1.71 6.86 -13.91
C ILE A 274 -2.37 6.13 -15.09
N GLY A 275 -3.70 6.11 -15.15
CA GLY A 275 -4.46 5.54 -16.28
C GLY A 275 -4.29 6.30 -17.60
N SER A 276 -3.86 7.56 -17.56
CA SER A 276 -3.51 8.32 -18.77
C SER A 276 -2.17 7.91 -19.39
N ARG A 277 -1.36 7.17 -18.64
CA ARG A 277 0.00 6.75 -19.03
C ARG A 277 0.10 5.27 -19.36
N TYR A 278 -0.74 4.44 -18.75
CA TYR A 278 -0.70 2.99 -18.90
C TYR A 278 -2.10 2.43 -19.13
N ASP A 279 -2.18 1.42 -19.98
CA ASP A 279 -3.39 0.61 -20.12
C ASP A 279 -3.38 -0.49 -19.06
N PHE A 280 -4.17 -0.28 -18.00
CA PHE A 280 -4.26 -1.21 -16.87
C PHE A 280 -4.86 -2.57 -17.24
N SER A 281 -5.58 -2.67 -18.37
CA SER A 281 -6.11 -3.95 -18.84
C SER A 281 -5.02 -4.87 -19.39
N THR A 282 -3.88 -4.31 -19.82
CA THR A 282 -2.79 -5.07 -20.47
C THR A 282 -1.48 -5.04 -19.70
N VAL A 283 -1.15 -3.94 -19.00
CA VAL A 283 0.16 -3.74 -18.35
C VAL A 283 0.51 -4.80 -17.29
N TRP A 284 -0.51 -5.40 -16.67
CA TRP A 284 -0.35 -6.43 -15.64
C TRP A 284 -0.38 -7.85 -16.20
N ARG A 285 -0.72 -8.05 -17.48
CA ARG A 285 -0.98 -9.38 -18.05
C ARG A 285 0.24 -10.30 -18.01
N ASP A 286 1.44 -9.73 -18.16
CA ASP A 286 2.69 -10.47 -18.05
C ASP A 286 3.07 -10.82 -16.61
N TRP A 287 2.41 -10.22 -15.61
CA TRP A 287 2.70 -10.36 -14.17
C TRP A 287 1.74 -11.29 -13.43
N VAL A 288 0.78 -11.87 -14.15
CA VAL A 288 -0.21 -12.81 -13.61
C VAL A 288 -0.16 -14.13 -14.39
N ASP A 289 -0.40 -15.24 -13.71
CA ASP A 289 -0.45 -16.57 -14.34
C ASP A 289 -1.58 -16.68 -15.37
N GLU A 290 -1.37 -17.52 -16.38
CA GLU A 290 -2.39 -17.80 -17.39
C GLU A 290 -3.70 -18.28 -16.73
N GLY A 291 -4.83 -17.72 -17.16
CA GLY A 291 -6.15 -18.04 -16.60
C GLY A 291 -6.52 -17.28 -15.33
N VAL A 292 -5.59 -16.53 -14.71
CA VAL A 292 -5.92 -15.64 -13.59
C VAL A 292 -6.79 -14.47 -14.07
N GLU A 293 -7.91 -14.27 -13.39
CA GLU A 293 -8.83 -13.15 -13.59
C GLU A 293 -8.20 -11.83 -13.13
N ILE A 294 -8.21 -10.84 -14.02
CA ILE A 294 -7.85 -9.46 -13.71
C ILE A 294 -9.12 -8.62 -13.81
N THR A 295 -9.59 -8.11 -12.68
CA THR A 295 -10.60 -7.05 -12.63
C THR A 295 -9.87 -5.71 -12.54
N HIS A 296 -10.34 -4.69 -13.26
CA HIS A 296 -9.75 -3.36 -13.17
C HIS A 296 -10.83 -2.28 -13.13
N HIS A 297 -10.57 -1.19 -12.39
CA HIS A 297 -11.49 -0.08 -12.24
C HIS A 297 -10.72 1.25 -12.19
N GLY A 298 -11.02 2.14 -13.13
CA GLY A 298 -10.49 3.50 -13.17
C GLY A 298 -11.36 4.46 -12.38
N LEU A 299 -10.81 5.08 -11.34
CA LEU A 299 -11.43 6.19 -10.60
C LEU A 299 -11.35 7.46 -11.45
N GLY A 300 -12.51 7.93 -11.91
CA GLY A 300 -12.64 9.07 -12.81
C GLY A 300 -12.72 10.42 -12.10
N ASP A 301 -13.34 11.40 -12.78
CA ASP A 301 -13.71 12.70 -12.22
C ASP A 301 -12.57 13.49 -11.58
N GLY A 302 -11.37 13.37 -12.13
CA GLY A 302 -10.19 14.10 -11.66
C GLY A 302 -9.64 13.62 -10.32
N VAL A 303 -9.95 12.39 -9.91
CA VAL A 303 -9.29 11.70 -8.77
C VAL A 303 -7.80 11.50 -9.08
N GLY A 304 -6.95 11.77 -8.09
CA GLY A 304 -5.51 11.57 -8.17
C GLY A 304 -5.03 10.29 -7.52
N HIS A 305 -3.74 10.27 -7.18
CA HIS A 305 -3.03 9.10 -6.70
C HIS A 305 -3.62 8.49 -5.41
N PHE A 306 -4.29 9.30 -4.57
CA PHE A 306 -4.79 8.87 -3.26
C PHE A 306 -6.26 8.41 -3.34
N GLY A 307 -6.59 7.55 -4.31
CA GLY A 307 -7.97 7.14 -4.59
C GLY A 307 -8.76 6.60 -3.38
N ALA A 308 -8.10 5.94 -2.42
CA ALA A 308 -8.73 5.47 -1.19
C ALA A 308 -9.15 6.60 -0.22
N GLU A 309 -8.59 7.81 -0.38
CA GLU A 309 -8.91 9.01 0.40
C GLU A 309 -9.71 10.04 -0.43
N GLU A 310 -9.42 10.15 -1.73
CA GLU A 310 -10.07 11.09 -2.65
C GLU A 310 -11.44 10.58 -3.15
N ALA A 311 -11.61 9.27 -3.32
CA ALA A 311 -12.86 8.64 -3.74
C ALA A 311 -13.19 7.38 -2.91
N PRO A 312 -13.27 7.49 -1.56
CA PRO A 312 -13.39 6.32 -0.69
C PRO A 312 -14.67 5.51 -0.95
N GLN A 313 -15.78 6.16 -1.34
CA GLN A 313 -17.03 5.48 -1.63
C GLN A 313 -16.94 4.60 -2.88
N GLU A 314 -16.38 5.13 -3.96
CA GLU A 314 -16.19 4.37 -5.20
C GLU A 314 -15.17 3.26 -5.00
N CYS A 315 -14.03 3.58 -4.36
CA CYS A 315 -12.99 2.60 -4.05
C CYS A 315 -13.55 1.45 -3.19
N ALA A 316 -14.29 1.75 -2.11
CA ALA A 316 -14.88 0.73 -1.25
C ALA A 316 -15.95 -0.10 -1.98
N LYS A 317 -16.77 0.53 -2.84
CA LYS A 317 -17.78 -0.19 -3.63
C LYS A 317 -17.13 -1.28 -4.47
N VAL A 318 -16.11 -0.92 -5.26
CA VAL A 318 -15.40 -1.84 -6.16
C VAL A 318 -14.72 -2.96 -5.37
N ILE A 319 -14.04 -2.61 -4.26
CA ILE A 319 -13.39 -3.60 -3.39
C ILE A 319 -14.42 -4.57 -2.80
N ASN A 320 -15.55 -4.08 -2.27
CA ASN A 320 -16.57 -4.93 -1.67
C ASN A 320 -17.22 -5.86 -2.70
N GLU A 321 -17.55 -5.37 -3.90
CA GLU A 321 -18.12 -6.17 -4.98
C GLU A 321 -17.15 -7.27 -5.42
N TRP A 322 -15.87 -6.94 -5.59
CA TRP A 322 -14.85 -7.92 -5.96
C TRP A 322 -14.61 -8.96 -4.85
N VAL A 323 -14.52 -8.56 -3.58
CA VAL A 323 -14.37 -9.48 -2.45
C VAL A 323 -15.54 -10.47 -2.36
N GLN A 324 -16.78 -10.01 -2.62
CA GLN A 324 -17.94 -10.89 -2.65
C GLN A 324 -17.81 -11.96 -3.74
N GLY A 325 -17.30 -11.61 -4.92
CA GLY A 325 -17.05 -12.54 -6.02
C GLY A 325 -16.01 -13.63 -5.70
N LEU A 326 -14.99 -13.31 -4.89
CA LEU A 326 -13.98 -14.30 -4.47
C LEU A 326 -14.61 -15.46 -3.66
N GLY A 327 -15.60 -15.16 -2.81
CA GLY A 327 -16.28 -16.15 -1.97
C GLY A 327 -17.21 -17.09 -2.74
N GLU A 328 -17.64 -16.71 -3.94
CA GLU A 328 -18.46 -17.54 -4.83
C GLU A 328 -17.61 -18.50 -5.67
N ASN A 329 -16.42 -18.06 -6.10
CA ASN A 329 -15.47 -18.84 -6.90
C ASN A 329 -14.68 -19.89 -6.12
N ALA A 330 -14.69 -19.86 -4.78
CA ALA A 330 -14.10 -20.91 -3.93
C ALA A 330 -14.86 -22.27 -3.97
N ARG A 331 -15.73 -22.47 -4.96
CA ARG A 331 -16.61 -23.64 -5.13
C ARG A 331 -16.29 -24.54 -6.33
N LEU A 332 -15.17 -24.35 -7.02
CA LEU A 332 -14.76 -25.21 -8.14
C LEU A 332 -13.62 -26.16 -7.76
#